data_AF-A0A941ZB04-F1
#
_entry.id   AF-A0A941ZB04-F1
#
_cell.length_a   1.000
_cell.length_b   1.000
_cell.length_c   1.000
_cell.angle_alpha   90.00
_cell.angle_beta   90.00
_cell.angle_gamma   90.00
#
_symmetry.space_group_name_H-M   'P 1'
#
loop_
_entity.id
_entity.type
_entity.pdbx_description
1 polymer ?
#
loop_
_entity_poly.entity_id
_entity_poly.type
_entity_poly.pdbx_seq_one_letter_code
_entity_poly.pdbx_strand_id
1 'polypeptide(L)'
;MKKPTKLLLGLMCATPLVASAVTHYTVAHTRIHGQDVIIFPVSGKMKAVPSSDKEALVRGLTRCANSAGLSGRAVIAWPNHNGTVGAYGPKKVIPHFETINMNWVTQRVNKKLACD
;
A
#
# COMPACT_ATOMS: atom_id res chain seq x y z
N MET A 1 -29.10 6.47 64.06
CA MET A 1 -28.27 5.37 63.50
C MET A 1 -27.72 5.84 62.15
N LYS A 2 -26.39 5.95 62.02
CA LYS A 2 -25.67 6.40 60.81
C LYS A 2 -25.53 5.23 59.83
N LYS A 3 -25.78 5.44 58.53
CA LYS A 3 -25.38 4.52 57.44
C LYS A 3 -24.35 5.22 56.54
N PRO A 4 -23.32 4.52 56.04
CA PRO A 4 -22.12 5.15 55.49
C PRO A 4 -22.25 5.50 54.00
N THR A 5 -21.68 6.65 53.67
CA THR A 5 -21.41 7.17 52.32
C THR A 5 -20.40 6.27 51.60
N LYS A 6 -20.80 5.68 50.46
CA LYS A 6 -19.86 4.98 49.56
C LYS A 6 -19.26 5.99 48.58
N LEU A 7 -17.95 6.19 48.72
CA LEU A 7 -17.09 6.94 47.82
C LEU A 7 -16.93 6.14 46.51
N LEU A 8 -17.46 6.63 45.40
CA LEU A 8 -17.21 6.08 44.07
C LEU A 8 -15.92 6.68 43.52
N LEU A 9 -14.84 5.89 43.61
CA LEU A 9 -13.56 6.15 42.98
C LEU A 9 -13.72 5.92 41.47
N GLY A 10 -13.84 7.00 40.70
CA GLY A 10 -13.92 6.96 39.25
C GLY A 10 -12.59 6.50 38.65
N LEU A 11 -12.57 5.28 38.10
CA LEU A 11 -11.47 4.71 37.34
C LEU A 11 -11.34 5.47 36.01
N MET A 12 -10.34 6.35 35.88
CA MET A 12 -9.96 6.90 34.59
C MET A 12 -9.30 5.78 33.76
N CYS A 13 -10.05 5.22 32.82
CA CYS A 13 -9.49 4.32 31.81
C CYS A 13 -8.61 5.14 30.87
N ALA A 14 -7.29 5.05 31.05
CA ALA A 14 -6.34 5.48 30.03
C ALA A 14 -6.54 4.62 28.78
N THR A 15 -6.97 5.24 27.68
CA THR A 15 -7.02 4.58 26.37
C THR A 15 -5.61 4.24 25.90
N PRO A 16 -5.33 3.02 25.44
CA PRO A 16 -4.00 2.68 24.93
C PRO A 16 -3.74 3.45 23.64
N LEU A 17 -2.58 4.10 23.57
CA LEU A 17 -1.99 4.66 22.36
C LEU A 17 -1.78 3.51 21.37
N VAL A 18 -2.57 3.45 20.31
CA VAL A 18 -2.34 2.48 19.23
C VAL A 18 -1.07 2.93 18.50
N ALA A 19 0.03 2.20 18.69
CA ALA A 19 1.22 2.37 17.86
C ALA A 19 0.92 1.82 16.46
N SER A 20 0.67 2.71 15.49
CA SER A 20 0.56 2.32 14.08
C SER A 20 1.87 1.69 13.63
N ALA A 21 1.83 0.47 13.09
CA ALA A 21 3.01 -0.19 12.56
C ALA A 21 3.35 0.39 11.19
N VAL A 22 4.39 1.22 11.13
CA VAL A 22 4.86 1.87 9.89
C VAL A 22 5.42 0.82 8.93
N THR A 23 4.78 0.67 7.78
CA THR A 23 5.23 -0.22 6.71
C THR A 23 6.07 0.54 5.70
N HIS A 24 7.27 0.04 5.42
CA HIS A 24 8.19 0.66 4.46
C HIS A 24 8.11 -0.04 3.09
N TYR A 25 8.00 0.75 2.03
CA TYR A 25 7.97 0.29 0.64
C TYR A 25 9.09 0.93 -0.16
N THR A 26 9.71 0.14 -1.03
CA THR A 26 10.52 0.66 -2.14
C THR A 26 9.66 0.69 -3.39
N VAL A 27 9.62 1.83 -4.08
CA VAL A 27 8.71 2.04 -5.22
C VAL A 27 9.42 2.67 -6.40
N ALA A 28 8.88 2.42 -7.59
CA ALA A 28 9.23 3.17 -8.79
C ALA A 28 8.16 4.23 -9.04
N HIS A 29 8.53 5.50 -8.97
CA HIS A 29 7.69 6.61 -9.42
C HIS A 29 8.11 7.00 -10.84
N THR A 30 7.21 6.81 -11.81
CA THR A 30 7.52 6.99 -13.23
C THR A 30 6.27 7.42 -14.02
N ARG A 31 6.46 7.74 -15.29
CA ARG A 31 5.38 8.14 -16.20
C ARG A 31 5.20 7.09 -17.29
N ILE A 32 4.00 6.54 -17.40
CA ILE A 32 3.63 5.52 -18.40
C ILE A 32 2.49 6.09 -19.25
N HIS A 33 2.69 6.16 -20.57
CA HIS A 33 1.69 6.69 -21.53
C HIS A 33 1.10 8.05 -21.11
N GLY A 34 1.94 8.95 -20.60
CA GLY A 34 1.51 10.28 -20.16
C GLY A 34 0.87 10.33 -18.77
N GLN A 35 0.73 9.21 -18.06
CA GLN A 35 0.18 9.14 -16.71
C GLN A 35 1.26 8.84 -15.67
N ASP A 36 1.29 9.63 -14.59
CA ASP A 36 2.18 9.38 -13.45
C ASP A 36 1.65 8.20 -12.62
N VAL A 37 2.55 7.26 -12.34
CA VAL A 37 2.26 5.99 -11.69
C VAL A 37 3.32 5.66 -10.65
N ILE A 38 2.86 4.99 -9.60
CA ILE A 38 3.69 4.60 -8.47
C ILE A 38 3.63 3.09 -8.40
N ILE A 39 4.68 2.43 -8.88
CA ILE A 39 4.73 0.98 -8.99
C ILE A 39 5.32 0.42 -7.70
N PHE A 40 4.55 -0.44 -7.04
CA PHE A 40 4.90 -1.19 -5.84
C PHE A 40 5.25 -2.62 -6.25
N PRO A 41 6.55 -2.98 -6.29
CA PRO A 41 6.95 -4.36 -6.47
C PRO A 41 6.51 -5.18 -5.24
N VAL A 42 5.76 -6.25 -5.47
CA VAL A 42 5.26 -7.15 -4.41
C VAL A 42 5.56 -8.61 -4.75
N SER A 43 5.44 -9.49 -3.76
CA SER A 43 5.72 -10.92 -3.95
C SER A 43 4.73 -11.58 -4.92
N GLY A 44 5.18 -12.67 -5.58
CA GLY A 44 4.36 -13.47 -6.49
C GLY A 44 3.07 -14.04 -5.86
N LYS A 45 2.98 -14.09 -4.52
CA LYS A 45 1.77 -14.48 -3.78
C LYS A 45 0.57 -13.59 -4.12
N MET A 46 0.84 -12.34 -4.53
CA MET A 46 -0.19 -11.38 -4.95
C MET A 46 -1.05 -11.89 -6.10
N LYS A 47 -0.54 -12.80 -6.94
CA LYS A 47 -1.33 -13.43 -8.02
C LYS A 47 -2.64 -14.02 -7.50
N ALA A 48 -2.59 -14.75 -6.39
CA ALA A 48 -3.72 -15.48 -5.80
C ALA A 48 -4.68 -14.61 -4.98
N VAL A 49 -4.31 -13.36 -4.69
CA VAL A 49 -5.16 -12.44 -3.91
C VAL A 49 -6.40 -12.05 -4.73
N PRO A 50 -7.61 -12.03 -4.15
CA PRO A 50 -8.82 -11.60 -4.85
C PRO A 50 -8.73 -10.17 -5.39
N SER A 51 -9.44 -9.88 -6.47
CA SER A 51 -9.45 -8.54 -7.09
C SER A 51 -9.99 -7.46 -6.16
N SER A 52 -10.95 -7.78 -5.27
CA SER A 52 -11.47 -6.86 -4.24
C SER A 52 -10.37 -6.38 -3.29
N ASP A 53 -9.51 -7.31 -2.89
CA ASP A 53 -8.47 -7.05 -1.90
C ASP A 53 -7.29 -6.32 -2.54
N LYS A 54 -6.95 -6.67 -3.79
CA LYS A 54 -6.03 -5.90 -4.63
C LYS A 54 -6.51 -4.47 -4.81
N GLU A 55 -7.80 -4.26 -5.03
CA GLU A 55 -8.38 -2.92 -5.15
C GLU A 55 -8.29 -2.13 -3.86
N ALA A 56 -8.67 -2.73 -2.74
CA ALA A 56 -8.54 -2.11 -1.41
C ALA A 56 -7.09 -1.73 -1.12
N LEU A 57 -6.16 -2.62 -1.41
CA LEU A 57 -4.72 -2.39 -1.27
C LEU A 57 -4.24 -1.23 -2.16
N VAL A 58 -4.56 -1.24 -3.45
CA VAL A 58 -4.16 -0.15 -4.38
C VAL A 58 -4.75 1.20 -3.96
N ARG A 59 -6.00 1.24 -3.48
CA ARG A 59 -6.59 2.47 -2.94
C ARG A 59 -5.83 2.96 -1.70
N GLY A 60 -5.47 2.06 -0.80
CA GLY A 60 -4.66 2.36 0.40
C GLY A 60 -3.27 2.89 0.04
N LEU A 61 -2.54 2.19 -0.83
CA LEU A 61 -1.22 2.59 -1.29
C LEU A 61 -1.24 3.92 -2.05
N THR A 62 -2.29 4.18 -2.84
CA THR A 62 -2.45 5.47 -3.52
C THR A 62 -2.61 6.60 -2.50
N ARG A 63 -3.43 6.41 -1.45
CA ARG A 63 -3.58 7.42 -0.39
C ARG A 63 -2.26 7.67 0.35
N CYS A 64 -1.57 6.61 0.76
CA CYS A 64 -0.27 6.72 1.43
C CYS A 64 0.77 7.44 0.55
N ALA A 65 0.89 7.06 -0.72
CA ALA A 65 1.89 7.66 -1.58
C ALA A 65 1.60 9.15 -1.84
N ASN A 66 0.32 9.50 -1.98
CA ASN A 66 -0.11 10.89 -2.12
C ASN A 66 0.14 11.70 -0.84
N SER A 67 -0.10 11.15 0.36
CA SER A 67 0.23 11.84 1.62
C SER A 67 1.73 12.02 1.81
N ALA A 68 2.55 11.14 1.22
CA ALA A 68 4.00 11.28 1.15
C ALA A 68 4.48 12.22 0.00
N GLY A 69 3.56 12.89 -0.69
CA GLY A 69 3.87 13.89 -1.72
C GLY A 69 4.20 13.32 -3.11
N LEU A 70 3.97 12.02 -3.35
CA LEU A 70 4.11 11.46 -4.69
C LEU A 70 2.78 11.60 -5.44
N SER A 71 2.82 12.16 -6.64
CA SER A 71 1.66 12.28 -7.51
C SER A 71 1.42 10.99 -8.31
N GLY A 72 0.16 10.61 -8.48
CA GLY A 72 -0.22 9.55 -9.41
C GLY A 72 -1.09 8.48 -8.77
N ARG A 73 -1.14 7.31 -9.41
CA ARG A 73 -1.91 6.16 -8.89
C ARG A 73 -1.00 4.97 -8.66
N ALA A 74 -1.26 4.25 -7.57
CA ALA A 74 -0.52 3.05 -7.26
C ALA A 74 -0.83 1.94 -8.28
N VAL A 75 0.20 1.17 -8.59
CA VAL A 75 0.13 -0.10 -9.32
C VAL A 75 0.90 -1.12 -8.50
N ILE A 76 0.30 -2.25 -8.17
CA ILE A 76 1.04 -3.38 -7.60
C ILE A 76 1.52 -4.27 -8.75
N ALA A 77 2.79 -4.67 -8.72
CA ALA A 77 3.41 -5.50 -9.75
C ALA A 77 4.14 -6.68 -9.12
N TRP A 78 3.97 -7.88 -9.65
CA TRP A 78 4.56 -9.11 -9.10
C TRP A 78 5.10 -10.04 -10.20
N PRO A 79 6.11 -10.88 -9.90
CA PRO A 79 6.58 -11.89 -10.84
C PRO A 79 5.55 -13.01 -11.01
N ASN A 80 5.31 -13.41 -12.25
CA ASN A 80 4.67 -14.69 -12.58
C ASN A 80 5.74 -15.78 -12.80
N HIS A 81 5.34 -17.05 -12.69
CA HIS A 81 6.25 -18.20 -12.85
C HIS A 81 6.90 -18.31 -14.24
N ASN A 82 6.28 -17.75 -15.27
CA ASN A 82 6.78 -17.75 -16.66
C ASN A 82 7.65 -16.53 -16.99
N GLY A 83 8.09 -15.76 -15.98
CA GLY A 83 8.95 -14.58 -16.17
C GLY A 83 8.22 -13.31 -16.59
N THR A 84 6.89 -13.36 -16.77
CA THR A 84 6.07 -12.16 -17.05
C THR A 84 5.74 -11.40 -15.76
N VAL A 85 5.23 -10.18 -15.90
CA VAL A 85 4.75 -9.37 -14.78
C VAL A 85 3.23 -9.46 -14.69
N GLY A 86 2.72 -9.81 -13.53
CA GLY A 86 1.33 -9.55 -13.19
C GLY A 86 1.21 -8.16 -12.57
N ALA A 87 0.15 -7.43 -12.91
CA ALA A 87 -0.09 -6.10 -12.39
C ALA A 87 -1.57 -5.85 -12.06
N TYR A 88 -1.82 -4.96 -11.11
CA TYR A 88 -3.15 -4.46 -10.79
C TYR A 88 -3.10 -2.96 -10.46
N GLY A 89 -4.01 -2.18 -11.05
CA GLY A 89 -3.94 -0.72 -11.06
C GLY A 89 -4.82 -0.07 -12.13
N PRO A 90 -4.56 1.18 -12.54
CA PRO A 90 -5.37 1.89 -13.52
C PRO A 90 -5.40 1.18 -14.89
N LYS A 91 -6.60 1.01 -15.46
CA LYS A 91 -6.82 0.25 -16.71
C LYS A 91 -5.92 0.69 -17.87
N LYS A 92 -5.65 1.99 -18.02
CA LYS A 92 -4.80 2.54 -19.10
C LYS A 92 -3.32 2.16 -18.99
N VAL A 93 -2.88 1.79 -17.78
CA VAL A 93 -1.47 1.50 -17.47
C VAL A 93 -1.19 0.00 -17.57
N ILE A 94 -2.17 -0.86 -17.28
CA ILE A 94 -2.00 -2.32 -17.25
C ILE A 94 -1.40 -2.92 -18.54
N PRO A 95 -1.82 -2.53 -19.76
CA PRO A 95 -1.22 -3.08 -20.98
C PRO A 95 0.28 -2.87 -21.10
N HIS A 96 0.85 -1.84 -20.45
CA HIS A 96 2.31 -1.65 -20.42
C HIS A 96 3.03 -2.80 -19.70
N PHE A 97 2.40 -3.41 -18.69
CA PHE A 97 2.99 -4.50 -17.92
C PHE A 97 3.06 -5.82 -18.70
N GLU A 98 2.35 -5.92 -19.83
CA GLU A 98 2.40 -7.07 -20.74
C GLU A 98 3.67 -7.08 -21.60
N THR A 99 4.37 -5.94 -21.72
CA THR A 99 5.55 -5.78 -22.58
C THR A 99 6.88 -5.72 -21.81
N ILE A 100 6.84 -5.82 -20.48
CA ILE A 100 8.01 -5.72 -19.60
C ILE A 100 8.17 -6.95 -18.70
N ASN A 101 9.30 -7.03 -18.01
CA ASN A 101 9.60 -8.05 -17.00
C ASN A 101 9.90 -7.40 -15.63
N MET A 102 10.02 -8.21 -14.58
CA MET A 102 10.29 -7.67 -13.24
C MET A 102 11.65 -6.97 -13.14
N ASN A 103 12.63 -7.31 -13.98
CA ASN A 103 13.92 -6.60 -14.01
C ASN A 103 13.74 -5.14 -14.45
N TRP A 104 12.85 -4.86 -15.41
CA TRP A 104 12.51 -3.49 -15.79
C TRP A 104 11.96 -2.68 -14.60
N VAL A 105 11.14 -3.31 -13.77
CA VAL A 105 10.51 -2.70 -12.58
C VAL A 105 11.56 -2.45 -11.50
N THR A 106 12.36 -3.46 -11.15
CA THR A 106 13.36 -3.36 -10.07
C THR A 106 14.44 -2.33 -10.38
N GLN A 107 14.88 -2.21 -11.64
CA GLN A 107 15.84 -1.20 -12.08
C GLN A 107 15.31 0.24 -12.00
N ARG A 108 13.99 0.44 -11.92
CA ARG A 108 13.35 1.78 -11.86
C ARG A 108 12.91 2.19 -10.47
N VAL A 109 13.08 1.33 -9.48
CA VAL A 109 12.84 1.68 -8.07
C VAL A 109 13.72 2.87 -7.71
N ASN A 110 13.08 3.97 -7.30
CA ASN A 110 13.74 5.27 -7.14
C ASN A 110 13.25 6.06 -5.91
N LYS A 111 12.32 5.51 -5.12
CA LYS A 111 11.79 6.13 -3.90
C LYS A 111 11.61 5.11 -2.78
N LYS A 112 11.65 5.62 -1.54
CA LYS A 112 11.24 4.89 -0.33
C LYS A 112 10.01 5.59 0.24
N LEU A 113 9.02 4.82 0.65
CA LEU A 113 7.79 5.29 1.26
C LEU A 113 7.62 4.64 2.62
N ALA A 114 7.13 5.41 3.58
CA ALA A 114 6.62 4.93 4.85
C ALA A 114 5.11 5.14 4.85
N CYS A 115 4.35 4.07 5.14
CA CYS A 115 2.90 4.12 5.27
C CYS A 115 2.51 3.73 6.69
N ASP A 116 1.69 4.57 7.32
CA ASP A 116 1.17 4.40 8.69
C ASP A 116 -0.22 3.77 8.73
#